data_AF-A0A9N8LNM4-F1
#
_entry.id   AF-A0A9N8LNM4-F1
#
_cell.length_a   1.000
_cell.length_b   1.000
_cell.length_c   1.000
_cell.angle_alpha   90.00
_cell.angle_beta   90.00
_cell.angle_gamma   90.00
#
_symmetry.space_group_name_H-M   'P 1'
#
loop_
_entity.id
_entity.type
_entity.pdbx_description
1 polymer ?
#
loop_
_entity_poly.entity_id
_entity_poly.type
_entity_poly.pdbx_seq_one_letter_code
_entity_poly.pdbx_strand_id
1 'polypeptide(L)'
;MKRSSPSASPVLHASSLASTSSSNKRSRGDNEAQLHPPASTSDEASTSSGLPSLHAPSLTAPLKTPAFQKPACIATFSYDENRGLHHDNQSLGVYHPPPPPQFNRDADRGRGRVCGPDLKYGYERWKRRDETVDEHLDSLLIALQHKANLADPEGDQDRDRARADVITWRGIATKLCTTIFAENDYDSWQLNVLQLGPTLYLEEFVPPKTRSQKAESTDQRQLGFMYSGYAFESWCVSPAIPDTDAKAAAMDDRGEREPPPPPGWGGTINNNVQWCAICKTTLGSNRLIIGGEVDCIQPSALSKFPASSALLNASTLNPDDFVELKTSAEIRNERDAERFEGTKMLRFYFQSFLLGVPTIVTGFRDRAGFLADVQSIPTLNLPRIVRGRNPDLEAGKGLAFADQTLQWIRDCISRDTQTTTSAPPDVEEAERSFPVFRISFSPSASGAPRGVSNHNSRGGSLSIRRLTDAEVREDIKGGTDQGRVGFLPSSFYTFAREKLGTSAGI
;
A
#
# COMPACT_ATOMS: atom_id res chain seq x y z
N MET A 1 -27.77 -41.11 22.62
CA MET A 1 -28.74 -40.47 21.72
C MET A 1 -29.28 -39.21 22.38
N LYS A 2 -28.91 -38.02 21.89
CA LYS A 2 -29.70 -36.78 21.91
C LYS A 2 -28.88 -35.71 21.19
N ARG A 3 -29.36 -35.31 20.02
CA ARG A 3 -28.83 -34.22 19.19
C ARG A 3 -29.32 -32.90 19.78
N SER A 4 -28.45 -31.91 19.90
CA SER A 4 -28.82 -30.52 20.17
C SER A 4 -28.32 -29.64 19.03
N SER A 5 -29.28 -28.96 18.40
CA SER A 5 -29.15 -28.02 17.29
C SER A 5 -28.38 -26.74 17.68
N PRO A 6 -27.71 -26.05 16.75
CA PRO A 6 -27.00 -24.80 17.04
C PRO A 6 -27.94 -23.57 16.94
N SER A 7 -27.78 -22.63 17.88
CA SER A 7 -28.52 -21.37 17.94
C SER A 7 -28.00 -20.36 16.92
N ALA A 8 -28.93 -19.69 16.25
CA ALA A 8 -28.71 -18.65 15.26
C ALA A 8 -28.24 -17.31 15.87
N SER A 9 -27.41 -16.59 15.11
CA SER A 9 -26.95 -15.22 15.37
C SER A 9 -28.10 -14.20 15.27
N PRO A 10 -28.07 -13.09 16.05
CA PRO A 10 -29.17 -12.13 16.05
C PRO A 10 -29.09 -11.17 14.86
N VAL A 11 -30.22 -11.03 14.17
CA VAL A 11 -30.53 -10.02 13.15
C VAL A 11 -30.98 -8.75 13.87
N LEU A 12 -30.38 -7.59 13.53
CA LEU A 12 -30.76 -6.29 14.07
C LEU A 12 -32.06 -5.79 13.42
N HIS A 13 -33.13 -5.65 14.22
CA HIS A 13 -34.40 -5.05 13.82
C HIS A 13 -34.35 -3.52 13.95
N ALA A 14 -34.60 -2.81 12.84
CA ALA A 14 -34.89 -1.37 12.84
C ALA A 14 -36.39 -1.14 13.08
N SER A 15 -36.72 -0.29 14.06
CA SER A 15 -38.09 0.13 14.36
C SER A 15 -38.38 1.48 13.72
N SER A 16 -39.51 1.52 12.99
CA SER A 16 -40.09 2.67 12.29
C SER A 16 -40.86 3.58 13.24
N LEU A 17 -40.63 4.89 13.18
CA LEU A 17 -41.64 5.90 13.51
C LEU A 17 -41.53 7.08 12.54
N ALA A 18 -42.64 7.33 11.84
CA ALA A 18 -42.85 8.43 10.92
C ALA A 18 -43.37 9.67 11.66
N SER A 19 -42.89 10.86 11.27
CA SER A 19 -43.64 12.10 11.44
C SER A 19 -43.31 13.09 10.33
N THR A 20 -44.37 13.56 9.68
CA THR A 20 -44.43 14.54 8.60
C THR A 20 -44.28 15.99 9.10
N SER A 21 -43.56 16.85 8.37
CA SER A 21 -44.03 18.23 8.05
C SER A 21 -43.06 19.02 7.15
N SER A 22 -43.56 19.37 5.96
CA SER A 22 -43.48 20.65 5.22
C SER A 22 -42.20 21.52 5.22
N SER A 23 -41.58 21.53 4.03
CA SER A 23 -41.22 22.70 3.19
C SER A 23 -41.04 24.09 3.82
N ASN A 24 -39.84 24.65 3.65
CA ASN A 24 -39.68 26.06 3.25
C ASN A 24 -38.44 26.26 2.35
N LYS A 25 -38.72 26.67 1.11
CA LYS A 25 -37.76 27.17 0.11
C LYS A 25 -37.24 28.54 0.56
N ARG A 26 -35.93 28.79 0.44
CA ARG A 26 -35.40 30.10 0.04
C ARG A 26 -34.01 29.96 -0.58
N SER A 27 -33.86 30.68 -1.68
CA SER A 27 -32.75 30.72 -2.62
C SER A 27 -31.68 31.74 -2.21
N ARG A 28 -30.49 31.58 -2.81
CA ARG A 28 -29.34 32.49 -3.04
C ARG A 28 -28.05 31.75 -2.67
N GLY A 29 -27.00 31.69 -3.47
CA GLY A 29 -26.71 32.23 -4.79
C GLY A 29 -25.29 31.78 -5.11
N ASP A 30 -25.10 31.25 -6.31
CA ASP A 30 -23.86 30.65 -6.80
C ASP A 30 -22.77 31.70 -7.03
N ASN A 31 -21.52 31.36 -6.66
CA ASN A 31 -20.31 31.89 -7.27
C ASN A 31 -19.13 30.97 -6.93
N GLU A 32 -19.02 29.85 -7.65
CA GLU A 32 -17.79 29.07 -7.74
C GLU A 32 -17.36 29.05 -9.21
N ALA A 33 -16.18 29.64 -9.45
CA ALA A 33 -15.53 29.67 -10.74
C ALA A 33 -15.09 28.25 -11.14
N GLN A 34 -15.78 27.68 -12.12
CA GLN A 34 -15.38 26.46 -12.82
C GLN A 34 -14.12 26.74 -13.66
N LEU A 35 -12.98 26.17 -13.25
CA LEU A 35 -11.83 26.00 -14.13
C LEU A 35 -11.99 24.67 -14.86
N HIS A 36 -12.48 24.73 -16.10
CA HIS A 36 -12.43 23.62 -17.04
C HIS A 36 -10.98 23.41 -17.54
N PRO A 37 -10.51 22.16 -17.70
CA PRO A 37 -9.31 21.88 -18.48
C PRO A 37 -9.60 22.11 -19.98
N PRO A 38 -8.59 22.52 -20.78
CA PRO A 38 -8.80 22.87 -22.18
C PRO A 38 -9.19 21.65 -23.02
N ALA A 39 -10.17 21.86 -23.90
CA ALA A 39 -10.60 20.91 -24.91
C ALA A 39 -9.47 20.63 -25.90
N SER A 40 -9.13 19.36 -26.08
CA SER A 40 -8.29 18.88 -27.19
C SER A 40 -9.08 18.92 -28.49
N THR A 41 -8.61 19.72 -29.44
CA THR A 41 -9.10 19.74 -30.82
C THR A 41 -8.78 18.43 -31.53
N SER A 42 -9.76 17.94 -32.28
CA SER A 42 -9.79 16.69 -33.03
C SER A 42 -8.97 16.72 -34.33
N ASP A 43 -8.48 15.53 -34.67
CA ASP A 43 -8.26 14.94 -35.99
C ASP A 43 -7.16 15.51 -36.91
N GLU A 44 -5.99 14.89 -36.83
CA GLU A 44 -5.27 14.43 -38.02
C GLU A 44 -4.90 12.95 -37.85
N ALA A 45 -5.50 12.11 -38.70
CA ALA A 45 -5.24 10.69 -38.77
C ALA A 45 -3.85 10.44 -39.36
N SER A 46 -2.87 10.22 -38.49
CA SER A 46 -1.62 9.54 -38.82
C SER A 46 -1.65 8.13 -38.23
N THR A 47 -1.42 7.14 -39.09
CA THR A 47 -1.29 5.73 -38.70
C THR A 47 -0.05 5.55 -37.82
N SER A 48 -0.20 5.72 -36.50
CA SER A 48 0.88 5.45 -35.55
C SER A 48 0.96 3.97 -35.25
N SER A 49 2.17 3.42 -35.34
CA SER A 49 2.55 2.08 -34.90
C SER A 49 2.56 2.00 -33.36
N GLY A 50 1.42 2.26 -32.72
CA GLY A 50 1.29 2.29 -31.26
C GLY A 50 1.27 0.91 -30.62
N LEU A 51 1.85 0.79 -29.41
CA LEU A 51 1.67 -0.38 -28.56
C LEU A 51 0.18 -0.55 -28.20
N PRO A 52 -0.34 -1.79 -28.09
CA PRO A 52 -1.76 -2.02 -27.85
C PRO A 52 -2.18 -1.58 -26.44
N SER A 53 -3.41 -1.08 -26.29
CA SER A 53 -4.06 -0.87 -24.99
C SER A 53 -4.63 -2.18 -24.41
N LEU A 54 -4.84 -2.22 -23.10
CA LEU A 54 -5.56 -3.30 -22.41
C LEU A 54 -6.78 -2.71 -21.70
N HIS A 55 -7.96 -3.31 -21.89
CA HIS A 55 -9.19 -2.86 -21.23
C HIS A 55 -9.55 -3.80 -20.08
N ALA A 56 -9.95 -3.23 -18.95
CA ALA A 56 -10.53 -3.99 -17.87
C ALA A 56 -11.86 -4.61 -18.34
N PRO A 57 -12.04 -5.93 -18.18
CA PRO A 57 -13.30 -6.57 -18.55
C PRO A 57 -14.43 -6.16 -17.59
N SER A 58 -15.68 -6.32 -18.02
CA SER A 58 -16.83 -6.15 -17.14
C SER A 58 -16.73 -7.08 -15.93
N LEU A 59 -17.15 -6.62 -14.74
CA LEU A 59 -17.19 -7.48 -13.57
C LEU A 59 -18.13 -8.68 -13.71
N THR A 60 -19.08 -8.66 -14.65
CA THR A 60 -19.94 -9.82 -14.93
C THR A 60 -19.27 -10.84 -15.85
N ALA A 61 -18.13 -10.50 -16.47
CA ALA A 61 -17.39 -11.41 -17.32
C ALA A 61 -16.77 -12.55 -16.49
N PRO A 62 -16.83 -13.81 -16.99
CA PRO A 62 -16.20 -14.92 -16.31
C PRO A 62 -14.67 -14.82 -16.42
N LEU A 63 -13.99 -14.61 -15.29
CA LEU A 63 -12.53 -14.67 -15.19
C LEU A 63 -12.11 -15.86 -14.34
N LYS A 64 -11.19 -16.67 -14.87
CA LYS A 64 -10.60 -17.77 -14.11
C LYS A 64 -9.62 -17.19 -13.09
N THR A 65 -9.86 -17.46 -11.81
CA THR A 65 -8.92 -17.06 -10.75
C THR A 65 -7.61 -17.81 -10.93
N PRO A 66 -6.46 -17.13 -11.07
CA PRO A 66 -5.16 -17.78 -11.18
C PRO A 66 -4.77 -18.40 -9.84
N ALA A 67 -3.87 -19.39 -9.89
CA ALA A 67 -3.25 -19.89 -8.67
C ALA A 67 -2.44 -18.77 -8.00
N PHE A 68 -2.49 -18.71 -6.67
CA PHE A 68 -1.67 -17.81 -5.88
C PHE A 68 -0.93 -18.59 -4.80
N GLN A 69 0.39 -18.46 -4.77
CA GLN A 69 1.22 -19.12 -3.76
C GLN A 69 1.16 -18.35 -2.44
N LYS A 70 1.13 -19.06 -1.30
CA LYS A 70 1.26 -18.41 0.00
C LYS A 70 2.59 -17.62 0.04
N PRO A 71 2.58 -16.32 0.37
CA PRO A 71 3.81 -15.53 0.44
C PRO A 71 4.78 -16.07 1.51
N ALA A 72 6.07 -16.00 1.22
CA ALA A 72 7.13 -16.30 2.17
C ALA A 72 8.06 -15.09 2.28
N CYS A 73 8.34 -14.63 3.51
CA CYS A 73 9.31 -13.58 3.75
C CYS A 73 10.72 -14.10 3.43
N ILE A 74 11.48 -13.32 2.69
CA ILE A 74 12.83 -13.67 2.23
C ILE A 74 13.90 -12.67 2.67
N ALA A 75 13.51 -11.45 3.05
CA ALA A 75 14.36 -10.42 3.62
C ALA A 75 13.50 -9.41 4.39
N THR A 76 14.11 -8.67 5.30
CA THR A 76 13.48 -7.57 6.06
C THR A 76 14.44 -6.39 6.13
N PHE A 77 13.92 -5.20 6.43
CA PHE A 77 14.73 -4.02 6.73
C PHE A 77 13.90 -3.01 7.55
N SER A 78 14.60 -2.09 8.21
CA SER A 78 14.02 -1.02 9.02
C SER A 78 14.41 0.35 8.47
N TYR A 79 13.51 1.32 8.61
CA TYR A 79 13.84 2.74 8.60
C TYR A 79 13.79 3.28 10.03
N ASP A 80 14.80 4.06 10.43
CA ASP A 80 14.87 4.71 11.74
C ASP A 80 14.09 6.05 11.80
N GLU A 81 14.19 6.77 12.93
CA GLU A 81 13.49 8.05 13.10
C GLU A 81 13.90 9.16 12.13
N ASN A 82 15.07 9.03 11.49
CA ASN A 82 15.64 9.96 10.53
C ASN A 82 15.54 9.44 9.09
N ARG A 83 14.78 8.37 8.86
CA ARG A 83 14.62 7.69 7.57
C ARG A 83 15.90 6.99 7.06
N GLY A 84 16.85 6.70 7.95
CA GLY A 84 18.02 5.89 7.66
C GLY A 84 17.65 4.42 7.46
N LEU A 85 18.20 3.78 6.43
CA LEU A 85 17.97 2.36 6.11
C LEU A 85 18.88 1.45 6.93
N HIS A 86 18.30 0.43 7.56
CA HIS A 86 19.01 -0.59 8.34
C HIS A 86 18.58 -2.00 7.94
N HIS A 87 19.53 -2.93 7.85
CA HIS A 87 19.29 -4.33 7.50
C HIS A 87 19.03 -5.20 8.74
N ASP A 88 18.14 -4.72 9.61
CA ASP A 88 17.72 -5.37 10.85
C ASP A 88 16.23 -5.12 11.14
N ASN A 89 15.77 -5.56 12.31
CA ASN A 89 14.38 -5.43 12.74
C ASN A 89 14.21 -4.41 13.89
N GLN A 90 15.03 -3.36 13.97
CA GLN A 90 14.96 -2.40 15.08
C GLN A 90 13.63 -1.62 15.13
N SER A 91 13.01 -1.37 13.96
CA SER A 91 11.74 -0.65 13.85
C SER A 91 10.52 -1.57 13.95
N LEU A 92 10.70 -2.86 14.26
CA LEU A 92 9.60 -3.82 14.36
C LEU A 92 8.76 -3.58 15.61
N GLY A 93 7.45 -3.48 15.41
CA GLY A 93 6.47 -3.38 16.50
C GLY A 93 5.83 -4.72 16.86
N VAL A 94 5.36 -4.85 18.11
CA VAL A 94 4.51 -5.94 18.58
C VAL A 94 3.13 -5.42 18.96
N TYR A 95 2.10 -6.10 18.47
CA TYR A 95 0.71 -5.75 18.71
C TYR A 95 0.32 -5.92 20.19
N HIS A 96 -0.47 -4.99 20.70
CA HIS A 96 -1.29 -5.16 21.89
C HIS A 96 -2.67 -4.51 21.66
N PRO A 97 -3.74 -4.97 22.34
CA PRO A 97 -5.01 -4.27 22.26
C PRO A 97 -4.90 -2.85 22.86
N PRO A 98 -5.69 -1.89 22.35
CA PRO A 98 -5.75 -0.56 22.94
C PRO A 98 -6.41 -0.63 24.34
N PRO A 99 -6.15 0.37 25.21
CA PRO A 99 -6.73 0.39 26.55
C PRO A 99 -8.26 0.49 26.50
N PRO A 100 -8.97 -0.07 27.49
CA PRO A 100 -10.43 -0.03 27.52
C PRO A 100 -10.94 1.41 27.68
N PRO A 101 -12.21 1.69 27.29
CA PRO A 101 -12.81 3.00 27.48
C PRO A 101 -12.73 3.49 28.93
N GLN A 102 -12.32 4.75 29.09
CA GLN A 102 -12.13 5.40 30.39
C GLN A 102 -12.84 6.75 30.40
N PHE A 103 -13.11 7.28 31.60
CA PHE A 103 -13.69 8.61 31.73
C PHE A 103 -12.66 9.67 31.29
N ASN A 104 -13.03 10.44 30.27
CA ASN A 104 -12.23 11.56 29.75
C ASN A 104 -13.04 12.85 29.88
N ARG A 105 -12.54 13.80 30.69
CA ARG A 105 -13.21 15.08 30.98
C ARG A 105 -13.31 15.98 29.74
N ASP A 106 -12.35 15.89 28.83
CA ASP A 106 -12.23 16.78 27.67
C ASP A 106 -13.02 16.27 26.45
N ALA A 107 -13.56 15.05 26.53
CA ALA A 107 -14.22 14.38 25.42
C ALA A 107 -15.56 15.04 24.97
N ASP A 108 -16.30 15.70 25.87
CA ASP A 108 -17.57 16.40 25.54
C ASP A 108 -17.62 17.82 26.10
N ARG A 109 -16.94 18.77 25.44
CA ARG A 109 -16.97 20.21 25.79
C ARG A 109 -16.75 20.46 27.30
N GLY A 110 -15.87 19.68 27.93
CA GLY A 110 -15.56 19.76 29.36
C GLY A 110 -16.55 19.05 30.31
N ARG A 111 -17.67 18.50 29.82
CA ARG A 111 -18.59 17.65 30.63
C ARG A 111 -18.06 16.25 30.87
N GLY A 112 -17.18 15.80 29.98
CA GLY A 112 -16.59 14.47 29.98
C GLY A 112 -17.55 13.34 29.61
N ARG A 113 -16.97 12.23 29.14
CA ARG A 113 -17.70 10.96 28.96
C ARG A 113 -16.74 9.77 29.09
N VAL A 114 -17.28 8.57 29.24
CA VAL A 114 -16.52 7.34 29.02
C VAL A 114 -16.32 7.16 27.51
N CYS A 115 -15.07 7.06 27.07
CA CYS A 115 -14.72 6.84 25.67
C CYS A 115 -13.40 6.08 25.56
N GLY A 116 -13.17 5.44 24.42
CA GLY A 116 -11.88 4.81 24.13
C GLY A 116 -10.77 5.84 23.91
N PRO A 117 -9.58 5.36 23.50
CA PRO A 117 -8.43 6.21 23.20
C PRO A 117 -8.74 7.35 22.23
N ASP A 118 -8.12 8.51 22.47
CA ASP A 118 -8.22 9.68 21.58
C ASP A 118 -7.25 9.52 20.40
N LEU A 119 -7.79 9.38 19.17
CA LEU A 119 -6.97 9.25 17.96
C LEU A 119 -6.43 10.60 17.44
N LYS A 120 -6.62 11.68 18.20
CA LYS A 120 -6.03 13.00 17.95
C LYS A 120 -4.92 13.33 18.95
N TYR A 121 -4.72 12.51 19.98
CA TYR A 121 -3.74 12.78 21.03
C TYR A 121 -2.33 12.89 20.45
N GLY A 122 -1.69 14.04 20.59
CA GLY A 122 -0.33 14.28 20.12
C GLY A 122 -0.21 14.73 18.65
N TYR A 123 -1.31 15.16 18.03
CA TYR A 123 -1.32 15.64 16.64
C TYR A 123 -0.29 16.75 16.40
N GLU A 124 -0.15 17.66 17.36
CA GLU A 124 0.80 18.77 17.34
C GLU A 124 2.28 18.35 17.41
N ARG A 125 2.57 17.12 17.84
CA ARG A 125 3.93 16.54 17.90
C ARG A 125 4.24 15.61 16.74
N TRP A 126 3.35 15.52 15.74
CA TRP A 126 3.48 14.60 14.63
C TRP A 126 4.70 14.93 13.75
N LYS A 127 5.66 14.00 13.67
CA LYS A 127 6.80 14.08 12.76
C LYS A 127 6.42 13.41 11.43
N ARG A 128 6.32 14.22 10.38
CA ARG A 128 5.96 13.76 9.04
C ARG A 128 7.21 13.39 8.24
N ARG A 129 7.09 12.31 7.47
CA ARG A 129 8.05 11.98 6.42
C ARG A 129 8.00 13.05 5.34
N ASP A 130 9.15 13.38 4.77
CA ASP A 130 9.21 14.21 3.57
C ASP A 130 8.72 13.40 2.37
N GLU A 131 7.46 13.61 1.99
CA GLU A 131 6.84 12.96 0.83
C GLU A 131 7.25 13.57 -0.51
N THR A 132 8.10 14.61 -0.54
CA THR A 132 8.61 15.21 -1.78
C THR A 132 9.76 14.40 -2.38
N VAL A 133 10.49 13.67 -1.55
CA VAL A 133 11.60 12.79 -1.94
C VAL A 133 11.05 11.52 -2.60
N ASP A 134 11.60 11.18 -3.77
CA ASP A 134 11.34 9.88 -4.40
C ASP A 134 12.30 8.82 -3.85
N GLU A 135 11.74 7.80 -3.20
CA GLU A 135 12.54 6.68 -2.68
C GLU A 135 12.63 5.52 -3.68
N HIS A 136 11.92 5.61 -4.82
CA HIS A 136 11.88 4.59 -5.87
C HIS A 136 11.69 3.17 -5.31
N LEU A 137 12.50 2.20 -5.77
CA LEU A 137 12.58 0.84 -5.22
C LEU A 137 13.80 0.64 -4.31
N ASP A 138 14.48 1.72 -3.92
CA ASP A 138 15.87 1.65 -3.47
C ASP A 138 16.08 0.71 -2.31
N SER A 139 15.34 0.88 -1.22
CA SER A 139 15.54 0.08 -0.03
C SER A 139 15.14 -1.39 -0.23
N LEU A 140 14.16 -1.67 -1.08
CA LEU A 140 13.84 -3.03 -1.51
C LEU A 140 15.02 -3.67 -2.26
N LEU A 141 15.60 -2.96 -3.22
CA LEU A 141 16.70 -3.47 -4.05
C LEU A 141 18.01 -3.58 -3.27
N ILE A 142 18.32 -2.59 -2.44
CA ILE A 142 19.50 -2.58 -1.55
C ILE A 142 19.39 -3.73 -0.55
N ALA A 143 18.22 -3.99 0.04
CA ALA A 143 18.05 -5.12 0.96
C ALA A 143 18.20 -6.49 0.26
N LEU A 144 17.71 -6.63 -0.98
CA LEU A 144 17.94 -7.84 -1.78
C LEU A 144 19.43 -8.03 -2.12
N GLN A 145 20.12 -6.96 -2.52
CA GLN A 145 21.56 -6.98 -2.79
C GLN A 145 22.36 -7.29 -1.52
N HIS A 146 22.01 -6.69 -0.39
CA HIS A 146 22.63 -6.95 0.91
C HIS A 146 22.52 -8.43 1.26
N LYS A 147 21.32 -9.01 1.19
CA LYS A 147 21.09 -10.44 1.41
C LYS A 147 21.96 -11.31 0.50
N ALA A 148 21.99 -11.00 -0.80
CA ALA A 148 22.77 -11.77 -1.78
C ALA A 148 24.28 -11.71 -1.53
N ASN A 149 24.76 -10.66 -0.88
CA ASN A 149 26.17 -10.46 -0.53
C ASN A 149 26.55 -11.03 0.84
N LEU A 150 25.59 -11.50 1.65
CA LEU A 150 25.90 -12.19 2.90
C LEU A 150 26.70 -13.46 2.60
N ALA A 151 27.82 -13.64 3.30
CA ALA A 151 28.65 -14.82 3.16
C ALA A 151 27.91 -16.04 3.74
N ASP A 152 27.39 -16.89 2.87
CA ASP A 152 26.84 -18.19 3.24
C ASP A 152 27.60 -19.31 2.50
N PRO A 153 28.31 -20.20 3.23
CA PRO A 153 29.02 -21.33 2.63
C PRO A 153 28.13 -22.36 1.92
N GLU A 154 26.82 -22.40 2.20
CA GLU A 154 25.94 -23.50 1.77
C GLU A 154 24.76 -23.08 0.85
N GLY A 155 24.58 -21.78 0.58
CA GLY A 155 23.37 -21.26 -0.09
C GLY A 155 23.60 -20.26 -1.21
N ASP A 156 22.88 -20.43 -2.34
CA ASP A 156 22.68 -19.37 -3.33
C ASP A 156 21.66 -18.34 -2.76
N GLN A 157 22.18 -17.33 -2.06
CA GLN A 157 21.38 -16.28 -1.42
C GLN A 157 20.67 -15.36 -2.42
N ASP A 158 21.14 -15.32 -3.67
CA ASP A 158 20.55 -14.53 -4.76
C ASP A 158 19.46 -15.28 -5.53
N ARG A 159 19.28 -16.59 -5.25
CA ARG A 159 18.37 -17.49 -5.97
C ARG A 159 16.95 -16.95 -6.13
N ASP A 160 16.42 -16.32 -5.09
CA ASP A 160 15.05 -15.81 -5.12
C ASP A 160 14.91 -14.64 -6.10
N ARG A 161 15.85 -13.69 -6.08
CA ARG A 161 15.90 -12.56 -7.01
C ARG A 161 16.15 -13.03 -8.44
N ALA A 162 17.12 -13.91 -8.64
CA ALA A 162 17.48 -14.43 -9.96
C ALA A 162 16.32 -15.17 -10.65
N ARG A 163 15.37 -15.71 -9.89
CA ARG A 163 14.19 -16.41 -10.39
C ARG A 163 12.93 -15.54 -10.46
N ALA A 164 13.00 -14.28 -10.05
CA ALA A 164 11.85 -13.39 -10.03
C ALA A 164 11.52 -12.88 -11.44
N ASP A 165 10.25 -12.92 -11.81
CA ASP A 165 9.77 -12.35 -13.06
C ASP A 165 9.35 -10.88 -12.87
N VAL A 166 9.04 -10.48 -11.63
CA VAL A 166 8.63 -9.12 -11.26
C VAL A 166 9.16 -8.76 -9.86
N ILE A 167 9.72 -7.56 -9.71
CA ILE A 167 10.13 -6.97 -8.43
C ILE A 167 9.47 -5.59 -8.28
N THR A 168 8.72 -5.38 -7.18
CA THR A 168 7.98 -4.13 -6.96
C THR A 168 7.55 -3.94 -5.50
N TRP A 169 6.96 -2.80 -5.17
CA TRP A 169 6.30 -2.58 -3.87
C TRP A 169 4.89 -3.19 -3.84
N ARG A 170 4.45 -3.61 -2.65
CA ARG A 170 3.12 -4.15 -2.36
C ARG A 170 2.02 -3.19 -2.77
N GLY A 171 2.22 -1.88 -2.59
CA GLY A 171 1.26 -0.87 -3.01
C GLY A 171 0.96 -0.93 -4.51
N ILE A 172 1.98 -1.19 -5.33
CA ILE A 172 1.85 -1.32 -6.80
C ILE A 172 1.12 -2.62 -7.14
N ALA A 173 1.51 -3.75 -6.54
CA ALA A 173 0.79 -5.01 -6.72
C ALA A 173 -0.68 -4.92 -6.30
N THR A 174 -0.98 -4.15 -5.24
CA THR A 174 -2.36 -3.85 -4.80
C THR A 174 -3.10 -3.08 -5.88
N LYS A 175 -2.51 -2.04 -6.46
CA LYS A 175 -3.12 -1.26 -7.55
C LYS A 175 -3.47 -2.13 -8.75
N LEU A 176 -2.56 -2.99 -9.20
CA LEU A 176 -2.81 -3.93 -10.28
C LEU A 176 -4.03 -4.82 -9.97
N CYS A 177 -4.09 -5.38 -8.75
CA CYS A 177 -5.21 -6.20 -8.31
C CYS A 177 -6.53 -5.43 -8.18
N THR A 178 -6.48 -4.16 -7.82
CA THR A 178 -7.69 -3.35 -7.60
C THR A 178 -8.18 -2.62 -8.85
N THR A 179 -7.42 -2.61 -9.93
CA THR A 179 -7.69 -1.83 -11.15
C THR A 179 -9.06 -2.15 -11.76
N ILE A 180 -9.45 -3.43 -11.79
CA ILE A 180 -10.75 -3.86 -12.32
C ILE A 180 -11.94 -3.35 -11.48
N PHE A 181 -11.71 -2.96 -10.22
CA PHE A 181 -12.76 -2.46 -9.32
C PHE A 181 -12.82 -0.94 -9.24
N ALA A 182 -11.95 -0.22 -9.97
CA ALA A 182 -11.88 1.23 -10.00
C ALA A 182 -13.25 1.84 -10.31
N GLU A 183 -13.60 2.91 -9.60
CA GLU A 183 -14.93 3.54 -9.67
C GLU A 183 -14.92 4.95 -10.26
N ASN A 184 -13.78 5.65 -10.15
CA ASN A 184 -13.66 7.05 -10.50
C ASN A 184 -12.20 7.44 -10.70
N ASP A 185 -11.98 8.67 -11.15
CA ASP A 185 -10.66 9.19 -11.52
C ASP A 185 -9.63 9.20 -10.38
N TYR A 186 -10.07 9.15 -9.11
CA TYR A 186 -9.15 9.02 -7.97
C TYR A 186 -8.45 7.65 -7.90
N ASP A 187 -8.94 6.66 -8.65
CA ASP A 187 -8.30 5.36 -8.82
C ASP A 187 -7.28 5.33 -9.98
N SER A 188 -7.11 6.44 -10.72
CA SER A 188 -6.09 6.54 -11.76
C SER A 188 -4.67 6.46 -11.19
N TRP A 189 -3.76 5.90 -11.97
CA TRP A 189 -2.35 5.78 -11.58
C TRP A 189 -1.45 5.69 -12.81
N GLN A 190 -0.17 6.00 -12.59
CA GLN A 190 0.89 5.75 -13.57
C GLN A 190 2.01 4.96 -12.92
N LEU A 191 2.61 4.03 -13.67
CA LEU A 191 3.76 3.23 -13.24
C LEU A 191 4.88 3.36 -14.27
N ASN A 192 6.13 3.45 -13.81
CA ASN A 192 7.27 3.23 -14.69
C ASN A 192 7.67 1.75 -14.62
N VAL A 193 8.08 1.19 -15.76
CA VAL A 193 8.52 -0.19 -15.89
C VAL A 193 9.86 -0.23 -16.62
N LEU A 194 10.79 -0.99 -16.06
CA LEU A 194 12.08 -1.28 -16.64
C LEU A 194 12.28 -2.79 -16.65
N GLN A 195 12.79 -3.35 -17.76
CA GLN A 195 13.12 -4.77 -17.86
C GLN A 195 14.64 -4.96 -17.88
N LEU A 196 15.17 -5.76 -16.95
CA LEU A 196 16.57 -6.17 -16.93
C LEU A 196 16.65 -7.70 -16.93
N GLY A 197 17.15 -8.27 -18.04
CA GLY A 197 17.04 -9.70 -18.30
C GLY A 197 15.57 -10.14 -18.38
N PRO A 198 15.16 -11.23 -17.69
CA PRO A 198 13.77 -11.66 -17.66
C PRO A 198 12.89 -10.88 -16.66
N THR A 199 13.50 -10.11 -15.76
CA THR A 199 12.81 -9.51 -14.61
C THR A 199 12.29 -8.12 -14.93
N LEU A 200 11.00 -7.90 -14.67
CA LEU A 200 10.37 -6.58 -14.68
C LEU A 200 10.54 -5.90 -13.31
N TYR A 201 10.92 -4.63 -13.32
CA TYR A 201 10.90 -3.75 -12.16
C TYR A 201 9.81 -2.72 -12.38
N LEU A 202 8.95 -2.52 -11.37
CA LEU A 202 7.84 -1.57 -11.46
C LEU A 202 7.89 -0.60 -10.29
N GLU A 203 7.85 0.69 -10.58
CA GLU A 203 7.70 1.76 -9.59
C GLU A 203 6.45 2.61 -9.88
N GLU A 204 5.99 3.35 -8.87
CA GLU A 204 4.93 4.32 -9.06
C GLU A 204 5.49 5.61 -9.63
N PHE A 205 4.83 6.15 -10.65
CA PHE A 205 5.11 7.49 -11.15
C PHE A 205 4.04 8.47 -10.67
N VAL A 206 4.48 9.46 -9.91
CA VAL A 206 3.70 10.66 -9.59
C VAL A 206 4.47 11.84 -10.13
N PRO A 207 3.89 12.68 -11.01
CA PRO A 207 4.59 13.84 -11.54
C PRO A 207 5.17 14.70 -10.39
N PRO A 208 6.44 15.16 -10.47
CA PRO A 208 7.09 15.89 -9.38
C PRO A 208 6.27 17.09 -8.89
N LYS A 209 5.67 17.85 -9.82
CA LYS A 209 4.79 18.98 -9.51
C LYS A 209 3.56 18.55 -8.70
N THR A 210 2.96 17.42 -9.03
CA THR A 210 1.79 16.88 -8.30
C THR A 210 2.16 16.45 -6.89
N ARG A 211 3.36 15.88 -6.70
CA ARG A 211 3.86 15.48 -5.37
C ARG A 211 4.02 16.69 -4.46
N SER A 212 4.70 17.74 -4.92
CA SER A 212 4.85 18.99 -4.16
C SER A 212 3.51 19.68 -3.90
N GLN A 213 2.65 19.80 -4.91
CA GLN A 213 1.33 20.41 -4.76
C GLN A 213 0.44 19.65 -3.77
N LYS A 214 0.48 18.31 -3.78
CA LYS A 214 -0.26 17.50 -2.81
C LYS A 214 0.25 17.72 -1.39
N ALA A 215 1.57 17.78 -1.20
CA ALA A 215 2.16 18.08 0.11
C ALA A 215 1.71 19.45 0.66
N GLU A 216 1.56 20.45 -0.20
CA GLU A 216 1.14 21.82 0.17
C GLU A 216 -0.38 21.98 0.32
N SER A 217 -1.18 21.31 -0.51
CA SER A 217 -2.64 21.49 -0.59
C SER A 217 -3.47 20.52 0.25
N THR A 218 -2.82 19.60 0.98
CA THR A 218 -3.53 18.67 1.86
C THR A 218 -4.20 19.42 3.01
N ASP A 219 -5.54 19.49 2.96
CA ASP A 219 -6.34 20.18 3.98
C ASP A 219 -6.23 19.51 5.37
N GLN A 220 -6.42 20.31 6.43
CA GLN A 220 -6.37 19.89 7.83
C GLN A 220 -7.26 18.69 8.12
N ARG A 221 -8.42 18.59 7.46
CA ARG A 221 -9.32 17.45 7.63
C ARG A 221 -8.71 16.15 7.12
N GLN A 222 -8.01 16.18 5.98
CA GLN A 222 -7.35 15.01 5.42
C GLN A 222 -6.16 14.59 6.29
N LEU A 223 -5.37 15.57 6.75
CA LEU A 223 -4.28 15.34 7.70
C LEU A 223 -4.79 14.70 8.99
N GLY A 224 -5.91 15.16 9.54
CA GLY A 224 -6.52 14.56 10.74
C GLY A 224 -6.95 13.10 10.54
N PHE A 225 -7.45 12.74 9.35
CA PHE A 225 -7.78 11.36 9.03
C PHE A 225 -6.55 10.47 8.85
N MET A 226 -5.50 11.01 8.24
CA MET A 226 -4.22 10.31 8.08
C MET A 226 -3.57 10.07 9.45
N TYR A 227 -3.50 11.10 10.27
CA TYR A 227 -2.99 11.03 11.64
C TYR A 227 -3.73 10.00 12.49
N SER A 228 -5.06 9.92 12.37
CA SER A 228 -5.86 8.94 13.14
C SER A 228 -5.41 7.49 12.90
N GLY A 229 -4.87 7.17 11.72
CA GLY A 229 -4.26 5.87 11.42
C GLY A 229 -3.03 5.61 12.29
N TYR A 230 -2.03 6.49 12.19
CA TYR A 230 -0.80 6.38 12.97
C TYR A 230 -1.03 6.47 14.49
N ALA A 231 -2.03 7.24 14.92
CA ALA A 231 -2.43 7.29 16.33
C ALA A 231 -3.01 5.95 16.79
N PHE A 232 -3.80 5.28 15.96
CA PHE A 232 -4.30 3.94 16.28
C PHE A 232 -3.17 2.93 16.36
N GLU A 233 -2.18 3.00 15.48
CA GLU A 233 -0.95 2.19 15.59
C GLU A 233 -0.24 2.46 16.91
N SER A 234 -0.04 3.73 17.29
CA SER A 234 0.57 4.10 18.58
C SER A 234 -0.24 3.60 19.79
N TRP A 235 -1.56 3.48 19.69
CA TRP A 235 -2.38 2.88 20.76
C TRP A 235 -2.32 1.34 20.81
N CYS A 236 -1.81 0.68 19.76
CA CYS A 236 -1.88 -0.77 19.59
C CYS A 236 -0.53 -1.44 19.39
N VAL A 237 0.57 -0.69 19.37
CA VAL A 237 1.90 -1.19 19.06
C VAL A 237 2.90 -0.70 20.08
N SER A 238 3.67 -1.65 20.61
CA SER A 238 4.87 -1.39 21.41
C SER A 238 6.11 -1.84 20.62
N PRO A 239 7.31 -1.30 20.89
CA PRO A 239 8.54 -1.81 20.29
C PRO A 239 8.72 -3.32 20.58
N ALA A 240 8.98 -4.11 19.54
CA ALA A 240 9.28 -5.54 19.71
C ALA A 240 10.70 -5.77 20.26
N ILE A 241 11.60 -4.80 20.02
CA ILE A 241 12.94 -4.74 20.57
C ILE A 241 12.95 -3.62 21.63
N PRO A 242 12.92 -3.96 22.93
CA PRO A 242 12.98 -2.96 23.98
C PRO A 242 14.33 -2.24 23.94
N ASP A 243 14.30 -0.91 23.97
CA ASP A 243 15.49 -0.11 24.16
C ASP A 243 15.97 -0.26 25.61
N THR A 244 17.20 -0.77 25.79
CA THR A 244 17.81 -0.94 27.12
C THR A 244 18.14 0.40 27.78
N ASP A 245 18.23 1.48 26.99
CA ASP A 245 18.69 2.80 27.43
C ASP A 245 17.55 3.85 27.55
N ALA A 246 16.30 3.49 27.25
CA ALA A 246 15.12 4.37 27.28
C ALA A 246 14.64 4.74 28.71
N LYS A 247 15.54 5.27 29.54
CA LYS A 247 15.26 5.84 30.87
C LYS A 247 15.44 7.36 30.95
N ALA A 248 15.50 8.07 29.83
CA ALA A 248 15.42 9.53 29.84
C ALA A 248 13.96 9.97 29.65
N ALA A 249 13.42 10.72 30.62
CA ALA A 249 12.16 11.43 30.39
C ALA A 249 12.37 12.42 29.24
N ALA A 250 11.53 12.35 28.20
CA ALA A 250 11.57 13.30 27.11
C ALA A 250 11.39 14.73 27.66
N MET A 251 12.34 15.61 27.35
CA MET A 251 12.22 17.04 27.56
C MET A 251 11.58 17.64 26.30
N ASP A 252 10.66 18.59 26.47
CA ASP A 252 10.14 19.35 25.34
C ASP A 252 11.21 20.31 24.79
N ASP A 253 10.93 20.97 23.64
CA ASP A 253 11.85 21.93 23.01
C ASP A 253 12.20 23.14 23.90
N ARG A 254 11.53 23.30 25.05
CA ARG A 254 11.78 24.34 26.06
C ARG A 254 12.51 23.81 27.29
N GLY A 255 12.89 22.53 27.30
CA GLY A 255 13.57 21.88 28.42
C GLY A 255 12.65 21.53 29.60
N GLU A 256 11.33 21.60 29.42
CA GLU A 256 10.36 21.18 30.43
C GLU A 256 10.09 19.67 30.35
N ARG A 257 9.83 19.06 31.51
CA ARG A 257 9.50 17.64 31.58
C ARG A 257 8.11 17.44 30.99
N GLU A 258 8.00 16.69 29.90
CA GLU A 258 6.69 16.39 29.33
C GLU A 258 5.82 15.63 30.33
N PRO A 259 4.50 15.94 30.40
CA PRO A 259 3.59 15.13 31.19
C PRO A 259 3.65 13.68 30.70
N PRO A 260 3.54 12.68 31.60
CA PRO A 260 3.60 11.29 31.20
C PRO A 260 2.51 11.01 30.14
N PRO A 261 2.83 10.26 29.08
CA PRO A 261 1.85 9.93 28.07
C PRO A 261 0.71 9.10 28.69
N PRO A 262 -0.49 9.13 28.10
CA PRO A 262 -1.59 8.29 28.52
C PRO A 262 -1.18 6.81 28.58
N PRO A 263 -1.71 6.03 29.55
CA PRO A 263 -1.45 4.60 29.62
C PRO A 263 -1.80 3.90 28.30
N GLY A 264 -0.87 3.09 27.77
CA GLY A 264 -1.04 2.37 26.51
C GLY A 264 -0.68 3.15 25.24
N TRP A 265 -0.20 4.39 25.36
CA TRP A 265 0.35 5.14 24.23
C TRP A 265 1.79 4.71 23.94
N GLY A 266 2.03 4.22 22.72
CA GLY A 266 3.29 3.65 22.24
C GLY A 266 4.40 4.66 21.92
N GLY A 267 4.08 5.96 21.86
CA GLY A 267 5.07 7.02 21.73
C GLY A 267 4.72 8.07 20.68
N THR A 268 5.64 9.03 20.50
CA THR A 268 5.48 10.10 19.50
C THR A 268 5.43 9.51 18.09
N ILE A 269 4.44 9.93 17.30
CA ILE A 269 4.28 9.45 15.93
C ILE A 269 5.31 10.09 15.02
N ASN A 270 6.11 9.24 14.38
CA ASN A 270 7.10 9.62 13.38
C ASN A 270 6.98 8.72 12.14
N ASN A 271 6.47 9.27 11.04
CA ASN A 271 6.25 8.52 9.80
C ASN A 271 7.54 8.17 9.03
N ASN A 272 8.70 8.60 9.52
CA ASN A 272 9.98 8.15 8.97
C ASN A 272 10.27 6.69 9.37
N VAL A 273 9.86 6.30 10.57
CA VAL A 273 10.07 4.96 11.13
C VAL A 273 9.14 3.97 10.44
N GLN A 274 9.69 2.93 9.84
CA GLN A 274 8.91 1.86 9.22
C GLN A 274 9.68 0.54 9.31
N TRP A 275 8.96 -0.56 9.41
CA TRP A 275 9.52 -1.89 9.26
C TRP A 275 8.92 -2.57 8.04
N CYS A 276 9.78 -3.11 7.17
CA CYS A 276 9.37 -3.68 5.90
C CYS A 276 9.76 -5.16 5.78
N ALA A 277 8.81 -5.94 5.28
CA ALA A 277 9.04 -7.32 4.86
C ALA A 277 9.14 -7.40 3.33
N ILE A 278 10.09 -8.17 2.84
CA ILE A 278 10.22 -8.54 1.43
C ILE A 278 9.78 -9.99 1.29
N CYS A 279 8.72 -10.21 0.53
CA CYS A 279 8.12 -11.52 0.35
C CYS A 279 8.25 -12.00 -1.09
N LYS A 280 8.49 -13.30 -1.27
CA LYS A 280 8.29 -13.98 -2.56
C LYS A 280 6.92 -14.65 -2.62
N THR A 281 6.31 -14.62 -3.80
CA THR A 281 5.07 -15.33 -4.10
C THR A 281 4.99 -15.67 -5.60
N THR A 282 3.94 -16.37 -6.01
CA THR A 282 3.62 -16.65 -7.41
C THR A 282 2.16 -16.29 -7.66
N LEU A 283 1.89 -15.47 -8.68
CA LEU A 283 0.57 -15.17 -9.21
C LEU A 283 0.47 -15.76 -10.62
N GLY A 284 -0.36 -16.78 -10.84
CA GLY A 284 -0.43 -17.46 -12.12
C GLY A 284 0.92 -18.07 -12.48
N SER A 285 1.51 -17.63 -13.59
CA SER A 285 2.87 -18.01 -14.00
C SER A 285 3.95 -17.00 -13.57
N ASN A 286 3.58 -15.92 -12.89
CA ASN A 286 4.47 -14.82 -12.51
C ASN A 286 5.04 -15.03 -11.11
N ARG A 287 6.36 -15.22 -10.99
CA ARG A 287 7.09 -15.18 -9.72
C ARG A 287 7.36 -13.74 -9.33
N LEU A 288 6.82 -13.34 -8.19
CA LEU A 288 6.86 -11.97 -7.69
C LEU A 288 7.79 -11.89 -6.47
N ILE A 289 8.61 -10.85 -6.41
CA ILE A 289 9.16 -10.34 -5.15
C ILE A 289 8.48 -9.00 -4.86
N ILE A 290 7.88 -8.91 -3.68
CA ILE A 290 7.09 -7.77 -3.27
C ILE A 290 7.59 -7.30 -1.90
N GLY A 291 8.07 -6.05 -1.83
CA GLY A 291 8.38 -5.39 -0.57
C GLY A 291 7.17 -4.65 -0.02
N GLY A 292 7.02 -4.56 1.30
CA GLY A 292 6.05 -3.65 1.88
C GLY A 292 6.18 -3.51 3.38
N GLU A 293 5.75 -2.35 3.87
CA GLU A 293 5.58 -2.06 5.28
C GLU A 293 4.57 -3.02 5.92
N VAL A 294 4.89 -3.47 7.13
CA VAL A 294 4.04 -4.29 7.99
C VAL A 294 3.98 -3.62 9.36
N ASP A 295 2.77 -3.36 9.85
CA ASP A 295 2.56 -2.50 11.02
C ASP A 295 3.13 -3.11 12.30
N CYS A 296 2.93 -4.42 12.52
CA CYS A 296 3.48 -5.13 13.68
C CYS A 296 3.38 -6.66 13.55
N ILE A 297 3.93 -7.36 14.55
CA ILE A 297 3.78 -8.81 14.75
C ILE A 297 2.88 -9.14 15.95
N GLN A 298 2.30 -10.35 15.94
CA GLN A 298 1.59 -10.91 17.08
C GLN A 298 2.53 -11.14 18.28
N PRO A 299 2.08 -10.96 19.53
CA PRO A 299 2.88 -11.25 20.73
C PRO A 299 3.47 -12.65 20.78
N SER A 300 2.74 -13.64 20.26
CA SER A 300 3.20 -15.03 20.21
C SER A 300 4.45 -15.22 19.37
N ALA A 301 4.71 -14.34 18.41
CA ALA A 301 5.90 -14.40 17.56
C ALA A 301 7.19 -14.13 18.34
N LEU A 302 7.15 -13.32 19.40
CA LEU A 302 8.30 -13.05 20.26
C LEU A 302 8.86 -14.33 20.89
N SER A 303 7.98 -15.27 21.25
CA SER A 303 8.38 -16.55 21.87
C SER A 303 9.16 -17.48 20.94
N LYS A 304 9.20 -17.19 19.64
CA LYS A 304 9.97 -17.94 18.63
C LYS A 304 11.46 -17.58 18.64
N PHE A 305 11.83 -16.52 19.35
CA PHE A 305 13.20 -16.03 19.43
C PHE A 305 13.73 -16.20 20.86
N PRO A 306 14.95 -16.74 21.05
CA PRO A 306 15.51 -16.97 22.39
C PRO A 306 15.87 -15.68 23.13
N ALA A 307 16.12 -14.59 22.39
CA ALA A 307 16.44 -13.26 22.92
C ALA A 307 16.07 -12.18 21.89
N SER A 308 15.90 -10.93 22.35
CA SER A 308 15.61 -9.79 21.46
C SER A 308 16.71 -9.58 20.41
N SER A 309 17.98 -9.86 20.71
CA SER A 309 19.07 -9.79 19.74
C SER A 309 18.92 -10.80 18.59
N ALA A 310 18.29 -11.95 18.82
CA ALA A 310 18.00 -12.92 17.77
C ALA A 310 16.87 -12.43 16.86
N LEU A 311 15.85 -11.75 17.41
CA LEU A 311 14.82 -11.10 16.62
C LEU A 311 15.39 -9.91 15.84
N LEU A 312 16.21 -9.08 16.46
CA LEU A 312 16.84 -7.91 15.84
C LEU A 312 17.58 -8.29 14.55
N ASN A 313 18.36 -9.37 14.58
CA ASN A 313 19.21 -9.80 13.47
C ASN A 313 18.57 -10.89 12.58
N ALA A 314 17.30 -11.23 12.78
CA ALA A 314 16.62 -12.22 11.97
C ALA A 314 16.46 -11.70 10.54
N SER A 315 17.06 -12.38 9.56
CA SER A 315 16.96 -12.00 8.14
C SER A 315 15.56 -12.22 7.55
N THR A 316 14.72 -13.04 8.20
CA THR A 316 13.35 -13.32 7.78
C THR A 316 12.45 -13.57 8.99
N LEU A 317 11.17 -13.27 8.84
CA LEU A 317 10.12 -13.61 9.81
C LEU A 317 9.02 -14.43 9.13
N ASN A 318 8.20 -15.16 9.89
CA ASN A 318 7.07 -15.86 9.30
C ASN A 318 5.90 -14.88 9.05
N PRO A 319 5.39 -14.74 7.81
CA PRO A 319 4.23 -13.87 7.56
C PRO A 319 2.97 -14.20 8.36
N ASP A 320 2.83 -15.44 8.86
CA ASP A 320 1.72 -15.84 9.74
C ASP A 320 1.73 -15.09 11.09
N ASP A 321 2.81 -14.41 11.43
CA ASP A 321 2.93 -13.60 12.63
C ASP A 321 2.54 -12.14 12.41
N PHE A 322 2.36 -11.70 11.16
CA PHE A 322 2.14 -10.30 10.84
C PHE A 322 0.72 -9.85 11.19
N VAL A 323 0.57 -8.56 11.47
CA VAL A 323 -0.70 -7.90 11.76
C VAL A 323 -0.76 -6.59 10.99
N GLU A 324 -1.89 -6.37 10.32
CA GLU A 324 -2.21 -5.08 9.70
C GLU A 324 -3.19 -4.32 10.60
N LEU A 325 -2.94 -3.05 10.84
CA LEU A 325 -3.78 -2.13 11.60
C LEU A 325 -4.48 -1.18 10.63
N LYS A 326 -5.79 -1.00 10.82
CA LYS A 326 -6.60 -0.08 10.02
C LYS A 326 -7.49 0.76 10.91
N THR A 327 -7.83 1.95 10.42
CA THR A 327 -8.88 2.76 11.03
C THR A 327 -10.01 3.03 10.06
N SER A 328 -11.22 3.14 10.60
CA SER A 328 -12.40 3.55 9.84
C SER A 328 -13.35 4.36 10.72
N ALA A 329 -14.19 5.18 10.12
CA ALA A 329 -15.33 5.73 10.85
C ALA A 329 -16.31 4.62 11.21
N GLU A 330 -17.02 4.76 12.33
CA GLU A 330 -18.14 3.90 12.70
C GLU A 330 -19.17 3.77 11.56
N ILE A 331 -19.69 2.55 11.43
CA ILE A 331 -20.76 2.21 10.50
C ILE A 331 -22.09 2.60 11.16
N ARG A 332 -22.75 3.64 10.65
CA ARG A 332 -23.97 4.20 11.26
C ARG A 332 -25.24 3.98 10.45
N ASN A 333 -25.10 3.54 9.21
CA ASN A 333 -26.19 3.33 8.26
C ASN A 333 -25.75 2.40 7.13
N GLU A 334 -26.71 1.98 6.32
CA GLU A 334 -26.51 1.05 5.20
C GLU A 334 -25.45 1.52 4.19
N ARG A 335 -25.41 2.83 3.90
CA ARG A 335 -24.41 3.40 2.98
C ARG A 335 -22.99 3.35 3.55
N ASP A 336 -22.83 3.59 4.85
CA ASP A 336 -21.53 3.44 5.52
C ASP A 336 -21.08 1.97 5.47
N ALA A 337 -22.01 1.03 5.65
CA ALA A 337 -21.76 -0.40 5.54
C ALA A 337 -21.39 -0.81 4.10
N GLU A 338 -22.07 -0.32 3.07
CA GLU A 338 -21.71 -0.57 1.65
C GLU A 338 -20.28 -0.14 1.32
N ARG A 339 -19.88 1.05 1.77
CA ARG A 339 -18.54 1.58 1.52
C ARG A 339 -17.47 0.80 2.28
N PHE A 340 -17.75 0.41 3.52
CA PHE A 340 -16.81 -0.34 4.33
C PHE A 340 -16.70 -1.78 3.84
N GLU A 341 -17.80 -2.53 3.86
CA GLU A 341 -17.86 -3.97 3.60
C GLU A 341 -17.68 -4.33 2.13
N GLY A 342 -17.98 -3.41 1.20
CA GLY A 342 -17.71 -3.60 -0.23
C GLY A 342 -16.30 -3.19 -0.61
N THR A 343 -16.11 -1.89 -0.86
CA THR A 343 -14.92 -1.39 -1.55
C THR A 343 -13.70 -1.29 -0.64
N LYS A 344 -13.87 -0.80 0.60
CA LYS A 344 -12.74 -0.64 1.53
C LYS A 344 -12.17 -1.98 1.97
N MET A 345 -13.01 -2.93 2.37
CA MET A 345 -12.57 -4.27 2.78
C MET A 345 -11.88 -5.03 1.63
N LEU A 346 -12.30 -4.84 0.38
CA LEU A 346 -11.59 -5.43 -0.76
C LEU A 346 -10.16 -4.88 -0.90
N ARG A 347 -9.96 -3.57 -0.69
CA ARG A 347 -8.60 -2.97 -0.68
C ARG A 347 -7.77 -3.47 0.50
N PHE A 348 -8.37 -3.58 1.70
CA PHE A 348 -7.70 -4.16 2.88
C PHE A 348 -7.26 -5.60 2.60
N TYR A 349 -8.13 -6.40 1.97
CA TYR A 349 -7.79 -7.76 1.56
C TYR A 349 -6.53 -7.79 0.71
N PHE A 350 -6.44 -7.03 -0.39
CA PHE A 350 -5.25 -7.08 -1.25
C PHE A 350 -4.00 -6.54 -0.55
N GLN A 351 -4.13 -5.50 0.28
CA GLN A 351 -2.99 -4.94 1.02
C GLN A 351 -2.33 -6.01 1.92
N SER A 352 -3.14 -6.79 2.64
CA SER A 352 -2.65 -7.80 3.59
C SER A 352 -2.35 -9.15 2.91
N PHE A 353 -3.21 -9.61 2.00
CA PHE A 353 -3.10 -10.90 1.32
C PHE A 353 -1.81 -11.04 0.52
N LEU A 354 -1.36 -9.96 -0.16
CA LEU A 354 -0.18 -9.98 -1.02
C LEU A 354 1.14 -10.16 -0.26
N LEU A 355 1.18 -9.81 1.04
CA LEU A 355 2.32 -10.09 1.93
C LEU A 355 2.08 -11.29 2.85
N GLY A 356 0.91 -11.95 2.74
CA GLY A 356 0.57 -13.10 3.57
C GLY A 356 0.16 -12.75 4.99
N VAL A 357 -0.18 -11.49 5.26
CA VAL A 357 -0.62 -11.02 6.58
C VAL A 357 -1.98 -11.65 6.92
N PRO A 358 -2.09 -12.49 7.96
CA PRO A 358 -3.30 -13.27 8.23
C PRO A 358 -4.39 -12.50 8.97
N THR A 359 -4.05 -11.40 9.65
CA THR A 359 -4.95 -10.70 10.57
C THR A 359 -4.95 -9.21 10.30
N ILE A 360 -6.14 -8.63 10.16
CA ILE A 360 -6.36 -7.19 10.08
C ILE A 360 -7.14 -6.76 11.32
N VAL A 361 -6.60 -5.83 12.10
CA VAL A 361 -7.28 -5.23 13.25
C VAL A 361 -7.75 -3.84 12.85
N THR A 362 -9.07 -3.64 12.83
CA THR A 362 -9.70 -2.37 12.46
C THR A 362 -10.26 -1.66 13.67
N GLY A 363 -9.74 -0.46 13.96
CA GLY A 363 -10.31 0.47 14.92
C GLY A 363 -11.40 1.35 14.29
N PHE A 364 -12.60 1.32 14.85
CA PHE A 364 -13.71 2.18 14.45
C PHE A 364 -13.76 3.41 15.35
N ARG A 365 -13.67 4.59 14.75
CA ARG A 365 -13.71 5.87 15.47
C ARG A 365 -15.04 6.57 15.35
N ASP A 366 -15.45 7.20 16.45
CA ASP A 366 -16.61 8.07 16.49
C ASP A 366 -16.33 9.41 15.77
N ARG A 367 -17.35 10.27 15.73
CA ARG A 367 -17.24 11.60 15.10
C ARG A 367 -16.35 12.58 15.88
N ALA A 368 -16.14 12.34 17.16
CA ALA A 368 -15.30 13.17 18.02
C ALA A 368 -13.81 12.77 17.93
N GLY A 369 -13.50 11.66 17.26
CA GLY A 369 -12.13 11.18 17.05
C GLY A 369 -11.67 10.16 18.09
N PHE A 370 -12.59 9.64 18.91
CA PHE A 370 -12.27 8.61 19.89
C PHE A 370 -12.53 7.23 19.30
N LEU A 371 -11.68 6.27 19.67
CA LEU A 371 -11.88 4.88 19.34
C LEU A 371 -13.14 4.35 20.06
N ALA A 372 -14.05 3.78 19.29
CA ALA A 372 -15.35 3.30 19.77
C ALA A 372 -15.45 1.78 19.75
N ASP A 373 -14.85 1.13 18.76
CA ASP A 373 -14.82 -0.33 18.63
C ASP A 373 -13.52 -0.79 17.98
N VAL A 374 -13.13 -2.05 18.20
CA VAL A 374 -11.97 -2.69 17.59
C VAL A 374 -12.34 -4.10 17.17
N GLN A 375 -12.15 -4.41 15.89
CA GLN A 375 -12.46 -5.72 15.33
C GLN A 375 -11.21 -6.35 14.71
N SER A 376 -10.89 -7.57 15.14
CA SER A 376 -9.87 -8.40 14.50
C SER A 376 -10.53 -9.33 13.49
N ILE A 377 -10.12 -9.24 12.23
CA ILE A 377 -10.71 -9.96 11.12
C ILE A 377 -9.61 -10.75 10.40
N PRO A 378 -9.75 -12.09 10.28
CA PRO A 378 -8.84 -12.87 9.45
C PRO A 378 -8.92 -12.43 7.98
N THR A 379 -7.77 -12.15 7.37
CA THR A 379 -7.65 -11.65 5.99
C THR A 379 -8.44 -12.50 5.00
N LEU A 380 -8.37 -13.84 5.13
CA LEU A 380 -9.05 -14.77 4.23
C LEU A 380 -10.59 -14.80 4.40
N ASN A 381 -11.13 -14.18 5.45
CA ASN A 381 -12.58 -14.03 5.61
C ASN A 381 -13.13 -12.82 4.81
N LEU A 382 -12.31 -11.82 4.49
CA LEU A 382 -12.74 -10.59 3.83
C LEU A 382 -13.42 -10.84 2.48
N PRO A 383 -12.90 -11.68 1.56
CA PRO A 383 -13.56 -11.93 0.28
C PRO A 383 -15.00 -12.45 0.42
N ARG A 384 -15.28 -13.25 1.47
CA ARG A 384 -16.62 -13.75 1.73
C ARG A 384 -17.56 -12.64 2.21
N ILE A 385 -17.07 -11.74 3.08
CA ILE A 385 -17.83 -10.58 3.57
C ILE A 385 -18.14 -9.65 2.40
N VAL A 386 -17.13 -9.30 1.60
CA VAL A 386 -17.25 -8.45 0.42
C VAL A 386 -18.26 -9.05 -0.57
N ARG A 387 -18.16 -10.34 -0.90
CA ARG A 387 -19.10 -11.00 -1.81
C ARG A 387 -20.53 -11.05 -1.26
N GLY A 388 -20.68 -11.23 0.06
CA GLY A 388 -21.99 -11.17 0.72
C GLY A 388 -22.65 -9.80 0.58
N ARG A 389 -21.85 -8.74 0.50
CA ARG A 389 -22.31 -7.36 0.28
C ARG A 389 -22.55 -7.05 -1.20
N ASN A 390 -21.60 -7.42 -2.05
CA ASN A 390 -21.64 -7.21 -3.49
C ASN A 390 -21.04 -8.44 -4.21
N PRO A 391 -21.87 -9.28 -4.85
CA PRO A 391 -21.42 -10.48 -5.54
C PRO A 391 -20.43 -10.25 -6.69
N ASP A 392 -20.43 -9.05 -7.29
CA ASP A 392 -19.55 -8.72 -8.42
C ASP A 392 -18.10 -8.45 -7.97
N LEU A 393 -17.92 -8.05 -6.70
CA LEU A 393 -16.63 -7.73 -6.09
C LEU A 393 -15.90 -8.99 -5.63
N GLU A 394 -15.43 -9.77 -6.60
CA GLU A 394 -14.72 -11.01 -6.36
C GLU A 394 -13.21 -10.79 -6.42
N ALA A 395 -12.51 -11.01 -5.29
CA ALA A 395 -11.05 -10.90 -5.22
C ALA A 395 -10.30 -11.69 -6.31
N GLY A 396 -10.83 -12.84 -6.73
CA GLY A 396 -10.25 -13.65 -7.81
C GLY A 396 -10.19 -12.94 -9.16
N LYS A 397 -11.13 -12.02 -9.45
CA LYS A 397 -11.11 -11.19 -10.67
C LYS A 397 -9.96 -10.17 -10.64
N GLY A 398 -9.66 -9.63 -9.47
CA GLY A 398 -8.51 -8.73 -9.29
C GLY A 398 -7.19 -9.43 -9.53
N LEU A 399 -7.02 -10.65 -8.99
CA LEU A 399 -5.84 -11.48 -9.24
C LEU A 399 -5.71 -11.85 -10.73
N ALA A 400 -6.80 -12.25 -11.38
CA ALA A 400 -6.81 -12.58 -12.80
C ALA A 400 -6.42 -11.40 -13.68
N PHE A 401 -6.95 -10.21 -13.38
CA PHE A 401 -6.64 -9.01 -14.16
C PHE A 401 -5.20 -8.52 -13.92
N ALA A 402 -4.67 -8.65 -12.70
CA ALA A 402 -3.27 -8.36 -12.42
C ALA A 402 -2.33 -9.30 -13.19
N ASP A 403 -2.62 -10.60 -13.23
CA ASP A 403 -1.87 -11.61 -14.00
C ASP A 403 -1.86 -11.29 -15.50
N GLN A 404 -3.05 -10.97 -16.06
CA GLN A 404 -3.19 -10.53 -17.45
C GLN A 404 -2.41 -9.24 -17.75
N THR A 405 -2.44 -8.28 -16.82
CA THR A 405 -1.73 -7.00 -16.96
C THR A 405 -0.22 -7.23 -17.03
N LEU A 406 0.34 -8.08 -16.16
CA LEU A 406 1.77 -8.39 -16.18
C LEU A 406 2.20 -9.06 -17.50
N GLN A 407 1.37 -9.97 -18.03
CA GLN A 407 1.66 -10.59 -19.33
C GLN A 407 1.61 -9.56 -20.48
N TRP A 408 0.58 -8.71 -20.49
CA TRP A 408 0.44 -7.65 -21.49
C TRP A 408 1.64 -6.68 -21.49
N ILE A 409 2.14 -6.30 -20.30
CA ILE A 409 3.34 -5.46 -20.18
C ILE A 409 4.54 -6.14 -20.86
N ARG A 410 4.79 -7.43 -20.58
CA ARG A 410 5.89 -8.16 -21.22
C ARG A 410 5.75 -8.23 -22.73
N ASP A 411 4.55 -8.51 -23.22
CA ASP A 411 4.30 -8.60 -24.66
C ASP A 411 4.53 -7.26 -25.38
N CYS A 412 4.18 -6.15 -24.72
CA CYS A 412 4.42 -4.80 -25.23
C CYS A 412 5.91 -4.45 -25.25
N ILE A 413 6.63 -4.67 -24.14
CA ILE A 413 8.08 -4.41 -24.07
C ILE A 413 8.81 -5.29 -25.08
N SER A 414 8.49 -6.58 -25.13
CA SER A 414 9.11 -7.53 -26.06
C SER A 414 8.91 -7.12 -27.52
N ARG A 415 7.77 -6.51 -27.88
CA ARG A 415 7.52 -5.97 -29.23
C ARG A 415 8.33 -4.73 -29.55
N ASP A 416 8.54 -3.85 -28.57
CA ASP A 416 9.36 -2.64 -28.73
C ASP A 416 10.86 -2.98 -28.87
N THR A 417 11.33 -3.99 -28.14
CA THR A 417 12.77 -4.32 -28.04
C THR A 417 13.22 -5.46 -28.96
N GLN A 418 12.42 -5.88 -29.96
CA GLN A 418 12.72 -7.01 -30.86
C GLN A 418 14.05 -6.88 -31.64
N THR A 419 14.69 -5.72 -31.62
CA THR A 419 15.93 -5.40 -32.33
C THR A 419 17.19 -5.37 -31.45
N THR A 420 17.07 -5.49 -30.13
CA THR A 420 18.21 -5.43 -29.19
C THR A 420 18.44 -6.79 -28.51
N THR A 421 19.13 -7.70 -29.20
CA THR A 421 19.62 -8.98 -28.68
C THR A 421 21.00 -8.89 -28.00
N SER A 422 21.47 -7.68 -27.68
CA SER A 422 22.75 -7.50 -26.99
C SER A 422 22.62 -7.76 -25.49
N ALA A 423 23.72 -8.19 -24.87
CA ALA A 423 23.86 -8.14 -23.42
C ALA A 423 23.51 -6.73 -22.89
N PRO A 424 23.00 -6.61 -21.65
CA PRO A 424 22.71 -5.30 -21.07
C PRO A 424 23.97 -4.42 -21.10
N PRO A 425 23.84 -3.12 -21.44
CA PRO A 425 24.97 -2.22 -21.58
C PRO A 425 25.78 -2.08 -20.29
N ASP A 426 27.01 -1.54 -20.42
CA ASP A 426 27.80 -1.15 -19.26
C ASP A 426 27.06 -0.08 -18.42
N VAL A 427 27.53 0.19 -17.19
CA VAL A 427 26.75 1.05 -16.28
C VAL A 427 26.72 2.49 -16.77
N GLU A 428 27.80 2.98 -17.38
CA GLU A 428 27.90 4.36 -17.87
C GLU A 428 27.01 4.58 -19.09
N GLU A 429 26.91 3.60 -19.99
CA GLU A 429 26.01 3.63 -21.13
C GLU A 429 24.54 3.51 -20.68
N ALA A 430 24.24 2.57 -19.78
CA ALA A 430 22.91 2.37 -19.23
C ALA A 430 22.40 3.60 -18.44
N GLU A 431 23.31 4.28 -17.74
CA GLU A 431 23.05 5.54 -17.05
C GLU A 431 22.67 6.66 -18.03
N ARG A 432 23.17 6.65 -19.27
CA ARG A 432 22.77 7.63 -20.29
C ARG A 432 21.46 7.27 -20.98
N SER A 433 21.30 6.00 -21.37
CA SER A 433 20.09 5.53 -22.04
C SER A 433 19.79 4.09 -21.67
N PHE A 434 18.59 3.86 -21.14
CA PHE A 434 18.06 2.53 -20.88
C PHE A 434 16.54 2.55 -21.10
N PRO A 435 15.95 1.54 -21.76
CA PRO A 435 14.51 1.52 -22.01
C PRO A 435 13.69 1.55 -20.71
N VAL A 436 12.87 2.59 -20.57
CA VAL A 436 11.83 2.70 -19.54
C VAL A 436 10.50 2.94 -20.22
N PHE A 437 9.46 2.26 -19.72
CA PHE A 437 8.10 2.37 -20.22
C PHE A 437 7.22 2.98 -19.15
N ARG A 438 6.24 3.80 -19.57
CA ARG A 438 5.21 4.33 -18.68
C ARG A 438 3.87 3.68 -19.00
N ILE A 439 3.27 3.11 -17.97
CA ILE A 439 1.92 2.56 -17.99
C ILE A 439 1.00 3.58 -17.35
N SER A 440 -0.12 3.86 -18.00
CA SER A 440 -1.16 4.75 -17.49
C SER A 440 -2.48 3.99 -17.39
N PHE A 441 -3.11 4.04 -16.22
CA PHE A 441 -4.46 3.57 -16.02
C PHE A 441 -5.44 4.75 -15.96
N SER A 442 -6.46 4.68 -16.82
CA SER A 442 -7.57 5.64 -16.87
C SER A 442 -8.88 4.92 -16.56
N PRO A 443 -9.51 5.19 -15.40
CA PRO A 443 -10.83 4.68 -15.07
C PRO A 443 -11.87 5.03 -16.14
N SER A 444 -12.87 4.17 -16.33
CA SER A 444 -14.01 4.50 -17.20
C SER A 444 -14.80 5.67 -16.61
N ALA A 445 -15.09 6.69 -17.41
CA ALA A 445 -15.88 7.83 -16.98
C ALA A 445 -17.24 7.36 -16.42
N SER A 446 -17.57 7.77 -15.19
CA SER A 446 -18.86 7.44 -14.58
C SER A 446 -19.97 8.20 -15.31
N GLY A 447 -20.56 7.61 -16.35
CA GLY A 447 -21.73 8.18 -17.03
C GLY A 447 -23.02 8.19 -16.19
N ALA A 448 -22.95 7.84 -14.90
CA ALA A 448 -24.10 7.75 -14.01
C ALA A 448 -24.28 9.05 -13.20
N PRO A 449 -25.53 9.56 -13.06
CA PRO A 449 -25.84 10.68 -12.17
C PRO A 449 -25.36 10.41 -10.74
N ARG A 450 -24.87 11.47 -10.05
CA ARG A 450 -24.45 11.39 -8.64
C ARG A 450 -25.56 10.76 -7.79
N GLY A 451 -25.31 9.55 -7.29
CA GLY A 451 -26.22 8.84 -6.38
C GLY A 451 -26.72 7.48 -6.85
N VAL A 452 -26.46 7.07 -8.10
CA VAL A 452 -26.75 5.72 -8.61
C VAL A 452 -25.43 5.03 -8.95
N SER A 453 -25.03 4.01 -8.18
CA SER A 453 -23.89 3.17 -8.56
C SER A 453 -24.30 2.31 -9.75
N ASN A 454 -23.95 2.73 -10.96
CA ASN A 454 -24.07 1.85 -12.10
C ASN A 454 -22.90 0.85 -12.06
N HIS A 455 -23.14 -0.35 -11.53
CA HIS A 455 -22.11 -1.39 -11.40
C HIS A 455 -21.45 -1.77 -12.73
N ASN A 456 -22.08 -1.41 -13.86
CA ASN A 456 -21.58 -1.61 -15.22
C ASN A 456 -20.45 -0.65 -15.65
N SER A 457 -20.08 0.36 -14.86
CA SER A 457 -19.05 1.36 -15.24
C SER A 457 -17.73 1.24 -14.47
N ARG A 458 -17.45 0.10 -13.82
CA ARG A 458 -16.17 -0.13 -13.11
C ARG A 458 -15.06 -0.56 -14.06
N GLY A 459 -13.81 -0.30 -13.66
CA GLY A 459 -12.62 -0.61 -14.44
C GLY A 459 -12.16 0.59 -15.26
N GLY A 460 -11.51 0.34 -16.40
CA GLY A 460 -10.92 1.37 -17.23
C GLY A 460 -10.02 0.80 -18.32
N SER A 461 -9.14 1.63 -18.86
CA SER A 461 -8.15 1.23 -19.86
C SER A 461 -6.72 1.48 -19.36
N LEU A 462 -5.83 0.60 -19.78
CA LEU A 462 -4.40 0.68 -19.62
C LEU A 462 -3.76 1.00 -20.96
N SER A 463 -2.83 1.95 -20.96
CA SER A 463 -1.94 2.22 -22.09
C SER A 463 -0.48 2.12 -21.64
N ILE A 464 0.42 1.79 -22.57
CA ILE A 464 1.86 1.70 -22.33
C ILE A 464 2.59 2.42 -23.46
N ARG A 465 3.63 3.17 -23.10
CA ARG A 465 4.52 3.83 -24.06
C ARG A 465 5.96 3.81 -23.58
N ARG A 466 6.91 3.82 -24.50
CA ARG A 466 8.32 4.07 -24.18
C ARG A 466 8.53 5.54 -23.84
N LEU A 467 9.36 5.79 -22.83
CA LEU A 467 9.82 7.13 -22.47
C LEU A 467 11.03 7.50 -23.35
N THR A 468 11.13 8.79 -23.68
CA THR A 468 12.36 9.35 -24.25
C THR A 468 13.45 9.46 -23.19
N ASP A 469 14.72 9.50 -23.57
CA ASP A 469 15.83 9.70 -22.62
C ASP A 469 15.67 11.01 -21.84
N ALA A 470 15.14 12.06 -22.47
CA ALA A 470 14.84 13.33 -21.82
C ALA A 470 13.77 13.19 -20.73
N GLU A 471 12.69 12.44 -20.99
CA GLU A 471 11.68 12.14 -19.97
C GLU A 471 12.26 11.31 -18.83
N VAL A 472 13.09 10.31 -19.11
CA VAL A 472 13.77 9.52 -18.06
C VAL A 472 14.66 10.41 -17.19
N ARG A 473 15.45 11.29 -17.80
CA ARG A 473 16.33 12.21 -17.06
C ARG A 473 15.54 13.16 -16.17
N GLU A 474 14.49 13.78 -16.68
CA GLU A 474 13.71 14.80 -15.96
C GLU A 474 12.71 14.20 -14.95
N ASP A 475 11.91 13.21 -15.37
CA ASP A 475 10.82 12.67 -14.55
C ASP A 475 11.28 11.67 -13.49
N ILE A 476 12.42 10.99 -13.72
CA ILE A 476 12.85 9.85 -12.89
C ILE A 476 14.18 10.16 -12.19
N LYS A 477 15.18 10.67 -12.91
CA LYS A 477 16.52 10.87 -12.35
C LYS A 477 16.74 12.24 -11.70
N GLY A 478 15.74 13.11 -11.67
CA GLY A 478 15.86 14.45 -11.09
C GLY A 478 16.86 15.35 -11.83
N GLY A 479 17.05 15.11 -13.13
CA GLY A 479 17.88 15.94 -14.02
C GLY A 479 19.34 15.48 -14.18
N THR A 480 19.78 14.46 -13.45
CA THR A 480 21.16 13.90 -13.53
C THR A 480 21.20 12.58 -14.33
N ASP A 481 22.31 12.32 -15.01
CA ASP A 481 22.58 11.05 -15.68
C ASP A 481 23.46 10.11 -14.82
N GLN A 482 23.75 10.46 -13.56
CA GLN A 482 24.62 9.66 -12.69
C GLN A 482 23.87 9.05 -11.52
N GLY A 483 24.29 7.85 -11.11
CA GLY A 483 23.82 7.16 -9.91
C GLY A 483 22.62 6.25 -10.12
N ARG A 484 21.95 6.29 -11.29
CA ARG A 484 20.82 5.43 -11.63
C ARG A 484 20.71 5.03 -13.11
N VAL A 485 20.29 3.80 -13.35
CA VAL A 485 19.85 3.27 -14.65
C VAL A 485 18.33 3.21 -14.67
N GLY A 486 17.69 4.12 -15.43
CA GLY A 486 16.26 4.39 -15.24
C GLY A 486 16.01 4.84 -13.80
N PHE A 487 15.21 4.07 -13.06
CA PHE A 487 14.98 4.26 -11.62
C PHE A 487 15.78 3.30 -10.72
N LEU A 488 16.53 2.35 -11.28
CA LEU A 488 17.35 1.43 -10.48
C LEU A 488 18.64 2.13 -10.03
N PRO A 489 19.07 1.98 -8.76
CA PRO A 489 20.41 2.40 -8.34
C PRO A 489 21.50 1.75 -9.19
N SER A 490 22.50 2.52 -9.62
CA SER A 490 23.58 2.00 -10.49
C SER A 490 24.37 0.87 -9.85
N SER A 491 24.52 0.89 -8.52
CA SER A 491 25.13 -0.20 -7.73
C SER A 491 24.33 -1.50 -7.85
N PHE A 492 23.00 -1.41 -7.80
CA PHE A 492 22.12 -2.57 -7.97
C PHE A 492 22.10 -3.06 -9.42
N TYR A 493 22.02 -2.15 -10.39
CA TYR A 493 22.06 -2.51 -11.82
C TYR A 493 23.34 -3.30 -12.15
N THR A 494 24.50 -2.81 -11.69
CA THR A 494 25.80 -3.47 -11.88
C THR A 494 25.79 -4.88 -11.30
N PHE A 495 25.36 -5.00 -10.03
CA PHE A 495 25.22 -6.29 -9.34
C PHE A 495 24.28 -7.26 -10.10
N ALA A 496 23.09 -6.80 -10.48
CA ALA A 496 22.10 -7.63 -11.15
C ALA A 496 22.57 -8.06 -12.55
N ARG A 497 23.27 -7.18 -13.28
CA ARG A 497 23.85 -7.47 -14.60
C ARG A 497 24.94 -8.52 -14.54
N GLU A 498 25.87 -8.42 -13.59
CA GLU A 498 26.95 -9.40 -13.41
C GLU A 498 26.41 -10.82 -13.15
N LYS A 499 25.33 -10.91 -12.36
CA LYS A 499 24.64 -12.18 -12.05
C LYS A 499 23.90 -12.78 -13.26
N LEU A 500 23.44 -11.95 -14.19
CA LEU A 500 22.90 -12.43 -15.46
C LEU A 500 23.99 -13.06 -16.33
N GLY A 501 25.16 -12.45 -16.39
CA GLY A 501 26.31 -12.95 -17.19
C GLY A 501 26.88 -14.27 -16.68
N THR A 502 26.86 -14.50 -15.36
CA THR A 502 27.31 -15.78 -14.74
C THR A 502 26.33 -16.92 -14.94
N SER A 503 25.03 -16.64 -15.03
CA SER A 503 23.99 -17.66 -15.23
C SER A 503 23.90 -18.18 -16.67
N ALA A 504 24.47 -17.47 -17.65
CA ALA A 504 24.50 -17.88 -19.07
C ALA A 504 25.71 -18.76 -19.44
N GLY A 505 26.66 -18.95 -18.51
CA GLY A 505 27.90 -19.72 -18.70
C GLY A 505 27.90 -21.13 -18.11
N ILE A 506 26.74 -21.59 -17.60
CA ILE A 506 26.48 -22.95 -17.10
C ILE A 506 25.31 -23.51 -17.91
#